data_AF-A0A6M1N8N5-F1
#
_entry.id   AF-A0A6M1N8N5-F1
#
_cell.length_a   1.000
_cell.length_b   1.000
_cell.length_c   1.000
_cell.angle_alpha   90.00
_cell.angle_beta   90.00
_cell.angle_gamma   90.00
#
_symmetry.space_group_name_H-M   'P 1'
#
loop_
_entity.id
_entity.type
_entity.pdbx_description
1 polymer ?
#
loop_
_entity_poly.entity_id
_entity_poly.type
_entity_poly.pdbx_seq_one_letter_code
_entity_poly.pdbx_strand_id
1 'polypeptide(L)'
;MKKTLFLSLAALALLSACESNNESGSGRTPLSVKITDAPGRYDNVLLNIDKIEVITSSGRTTIDIDENEPFDILEFAMGKDTLLATETVASGRLQEVRLILDDEGNEVVIDGTAHPLTTPSGQSSGVKIKVHDELVPDVAYTMLLDFDVASSITTTGNGGYILKPVIRAIPEAVSGVIRGMILPLDANVRIYAETTEDDRIGAVTDIEGAFYFPGIEDGTYTIIIEPENEIYASQTIEDVEVENGMVKNLGTITLTIL
;
A
#
# COMPACT_ATOMS: atom_id res chain seq x y z
N MET A 1 -14.52 45.44 -62.08
CA MET A 1 -15.65 44.63 -61.52
C MET A 1 -15.22 43.18 -61.44
N LYS A 2 -15.08 42.61 -60.23
CA LYS A 2 -14.98 41.18 -59.81
C LYS A 2 -14.50 41.20 -58.34
N LYS A 3 -15.43 41.30 -57.37
CA LYS A 3 -16.01 40.24 -56.52
C LYS A 3 -15.04 39.63 -55.49
N THR A 4 -15.28 39.99 -54.22
CA THR A 4 -15.29 39.18 -52.97
C THR A 4 -14.05 38.34 -52.65
N LEU A 5 -13.54 38.29 -51.40
CA LEU A 5 -14.22 37.65 -50.27
C LEU A 5 -13.41 37.85 -48.98
N PHE A 6 -14.10 38.14 -47.88
CA PHE A 6 -13.61 38.12 -46.50
C PHE A 6 -13.14 36.72 -46.10
N LEU A 7 -12.03 36.60 -45.37
CA LEU A 7 -11.81 35.47 -44.47
C LEU A 7 -10.95 35.89 -43.27
N SER A 8 -11.64 36.21 -42.18
CA SER A 8 -11.07 36.28 -40.83
C SER A 8 -10.88 34.84 -40.35
N LEU A 9 -9.64 34.43 -40.10
CA LEU A 9 -9.31 33.15 -39.49
C LEU A 9 -8.91 33.40 -38.04
N ALA A 10 -9.90 33.37 -37.15
CA ALA A 10 -9.68 33.31 -35.72
C ALA A 10 -9.19 31.89 -35.38
N ALA A 11 -7.90 31.75 -35.10
CA ALA A 11 -7.32 30.53 -34.57
C ALA A 11 -7.73 30.37 -33.10
N LEU A 12 -8.72 29.52 -32.86
CA LEU A 12 -9.13 29.10 -31.52
C LEU A 12 -8.11 28.09 -31.01
N ALA A 13 -7.24 28.53 -30.10
CA ALA A 13 -6.29 27.68 -29.40
C ALA A 13 -7.04 26.72 -28.47
N LEU A 14 -7.17 25.46 -28.88
CA LEU A 14 -7.55 24.37 -28.01
C LEU A 14 -6.34 24.03 -27.12
N LEU A 15 -6.27 24.64 -25.94
CA LEU A 15 -5.43 24.14 -24.86
C LEU A 15 -6.09 22.86 -24.33
N SER A 16 -5.75 21.72 -24.91
CA SER A 16 -5.86 20.45 -24.19
C SER A 16 -4.86 20.52 -23.04
N ALA A 17 -5.37 20.65 -21.82
CA ALA A 17 -4.62 20.38 -20.61
C ALA A 17 -4.29 18.88 -20.63
N CYS A 18 -3.09 18.56 -21.10
CA CYS A 18 -2.52 17.24 -20.92
C CYS A 18 -2.24 17.12 -19.41
N GLU A 19 -3.05 16.32 -18.75
CA GLU A 19 -2.77 15.77 -17.42
C GLU A 19 -1.38 15.15 -17.45
N SER A 20 -0.45 15.71 -16.67
CA SER A 20 0.93 15.27 -16.64
C SER A 20 1.02 13.95 -15.89
N ASN A 21 0.79 12.84 -16.58
CA ASN A 21 1.29 11.54 -16.17
C ASN A 21 2.80 11.52 -16.37
N ASN A 22 3.51 12.13 -15.40
CA ASN A 22 4.92 11.90 -15.18
C ASN A 22 5.10 10.49 -14.59
N GLU A 23 4.80 9.44 -15.36
CA GLU A 23 5.29 8.10 -15.05
C GLU A 23 6.75 8.01 -15.51
N SER A 24 7.63 8.68 -14.75
CA SER A 24 9.02 8.27 -14.69
C SER A 24 9.05 6.99 -13.87
N GLY A 25 9.27 5.86 -14.54
CA GLY A 25 9.05 4.51 -14.04
C GLY A 25 9.76 4.13 -12.74
N SER A 26 9.18 4.52 -11.61
CA SER A 26 9.21 3.71 -10.40
C SER A 26 8.09 2.68 -10.49
N GLY A 27 8.36 1.41 -10.23
CA GLY A 27 7.29 0.41 -10.19
C GLY A 27 6.22 0.73 -9.15
N ARG A 28 5.22 -0.12 -8.98
CA ARG A 28 4.11 0.11 -8.04
C ARG A 28 4.17 -0.86 -6.87
N THR A 29 3.77 -0.41 -5.69
CA THR A 29 3.77 -1.20 -4.45
C THR A 29 2.34 -1.32 -3.93
N PRO A 30 1.80 -2.53 -3.74
CA PRO A 30 0.58 -2.74 -2.97
C PRO A 30 0.82 -2.34 -1.51
N LEU A 31 0.07 -1.37 -1.01
CA LEU A 31 0.19 -0.85 0.36
C LEU A 31 -1.11 -1.12 1.13
N SER A 32 -0.97 -1.71 2.32
CA SER A 32 -2.03 -1.77 3.33
C SER A 32 -1.67 -0.85 4.50
N VAL A 33 -2.63 -0.04 4.95
CA VAL A 33 -2.47 0.80 6.14
C VAL A 33 -3.45 0.33 7.20
N LYS A 34 -2.91 -0.04 8.34
CA LYS A 34 -3.66 -0.44 9.54
C LYS A 34 -3.50 0.59 10.64
N ILE A 35 -4.37 0.54 11.64
CA ILE A 35 -4.28 1.37 12.84
C ILE A 35 -4.50 0.52 14.11
N THR A 36 -3.79 0.89 15.17
CA THR A 36 -3.93 0.34 16.53
C THR A 36 -3.85 1.48 17.55
N ASP A 37 -4.23 1.20 18.79
CA ASP A 37 -4.16 2.14 19.91
C ASP A 37 -3.07 1.78 20.93
N ALA A 38 -2.36 2.80 21.41
CA ALA A 38 -1.67 2.75 22.68
C ALA A 38 -2.63 3.23 23.81
N PRO A 39 -2.92 2.37 24.80
CA PRO A 39 -4.10 2.50 25.66
C PRO A 39 -4.18 3.84 26.42
N GLY A 40 -5.32 4.52 26.28
CA GLY A 40 -5.73 5.67 27.08
C GLY A 40 -6.65 5.35 28.27
N ARG A 41 -6.89 6.32 29.16
CA ARG A 41 -7.86 6.22 30.27
C ARG A 41 -9.15 6.98 29.96
N TYR A 42 -9.84 6.56 28.92
CA TYR A 42 -11.16 7.08 28.51
C TYR A 42 -12.13 5.91 28.37
N ASP A 43 -13.44 6.18 28.37
CA ASP A 43 -14.44 5.13 28.16
C ASP A 43 -14.46 4.73 26.67
N ASN A 44 -14.43 5.71 25.77
CA ASN A 44 -14.36 5.54 24.32
C ASN A 44 -13.63 6.74 23.69
N VAL A 45 -13.00 6.52 22.52
CA VAL A 45 -12.48 7.61 21.67
C VAL A 45 -12.87 7.32 20.23
N LEU A 46 -13.83 8.10 19.73
CA LEU A 46 -14.29 8.00 18.35
C LEU A 46 -13.41 8.86 17.45
N LEU A 47 -12.82 8.25 16.43
CA LEU A 47 -12.05 8.92 15.40
C LEU A 47 -12.80 8.86 14.07
N ASN A 48 -12.88 9.99 13.40
CA ASN A 48 -13.43 10.11 12.05
C ASN A 48 -12.30 10.48 11.08
N ILE A 49 -11.95 9.56 10.18
CA ILE A 49 -10.81 9.69 9.27
C ILE A 49 -11.35 10.02 7.89
N ASP A 50 -10.92 11.15 7.33
CA ASP A 50 -11.31 11.62 5.99
C ASP A 50 -10.45 10.92 4.92
N LYS A 51 -9.12 11.06 5.02
CA LYS A 51 -8.21 10.52 4.01
C LYS A 51 -6.81 10.24 4.52
N ILE A 52 -6.06 9.45 3.76
CA ILE A 52 -4.65 9.16 3.95
C ILE A 52 -3.87 9.66 2.74
N GLU A 53 -2.83 10.48 2.94
CA GLU A 53 -1.87 10.79 1.88
C GLU A 53 -0.57 10.02 2.09
N VAL A 54 -0.11 9.35 1.04
CA VAL A 54 1.17 8.62 1.00
C VAL A 54 2.11 9.36 0.06
N ILE A 55 3.28 9.74 0.56
CA ILE A 55 4.29 10.49 -0.19
C ILE A 55 5.57 9.68 -0.25
N THR A 56 5.95 9.29 -1.45
CA THR A 56 7.22 8.62 -1.75
C THR A 56 8.14 9.54 -2.54
N SER A 57 9.39 9.09 -2.77
CA SER A 57 10.32 9.79 -3.66
C SER A 57 9.80 9.94 -5.09
N SER A 58 8.85 9.09 -5.48
CA SER A 58 8.41 8.94 -6.86
C SER A 58 6.99 9.45 -7.10
N GLY A 59 6.23 9.75 -6.05
CA GLY A 59 4.88 10.28 -6.21
C GLY A 59 4.14 10.56 -4.91
N ARG A 60 2.93 11.09 -5.06
CA ARG A 60 1.92 11.24 -4.01
C ARG A 60 0.68 10.48 -4.41
N THR A 61 0.13 9.72 -3.47
CA THR A 61 -1.17 9.06 -3.59
C THR A 61 -2.06 9.52 -2.45
N THR A 62 -3.31 9.85 -2.75
CA THR A 62 -4.34 10.15 -1.75
C THR A 62 -5.34 9.01 -1.77
N ILE A 63 -5.69 8.52 -0.58
CA ILE A 63 -6.61 7.41 -0.37
C ILE A 63 -7.76 7.96 0.46
N ASP A 64 -8.92 8.13 -0.16
CA ASP A 64 -10.12 8.58 0.54
C ASP A 64 -10.68 7.44 1.40
N ILE A 65 -11.12 7.79 2.61
CA ILE A 65 -11.65 6.87 3.62
C ILE A 65 -13.18 7.08 3.74
N ASP A 66 -13.78 7.62 2.67
CA ASP A 66 -15.16 8.14 2.54
C ASP A 66 -16.30 7.20 3.01
N GLU A 67 -16.02 5.93 3.28
CA GLU A 67 -17.01 4.94 3.73
C GLU A 67 -16.94 4.62 5.24
N ASN A 68 -15.99 5.18 5.99
CA ASN A 68 -15.86 4.87 7.42
C ASN A 68 -16.65 5.84 8.28
N GLU A 69 -17.74 5.34 8.88
CA GLU A 69 -18.32 5.93 10.08
C GLU A 69 -17.26 6.06 11.19
N PRO A 70 -17.37 7.05 12.10
CA PRO A 70 -16.47 7.16 13.23
C PRO A 70 -16.38 5.84 14.01
N PHE A 71 -15.16 5.41 14.33
CA PHE A 71 -14.93 4.16 15.04
C PHE A 71 -14.21 4.40 16.36
N ASP A 72 -14.44 3.51 17.34
CA ASP A 72 -13.75 3.58 18.62
C ASP A 72 -12.35 2.97 18.52
N ILE A 73 -11.33 3.82 18.55
CA ILE A 73 -9.94 3.40 18.43
C ILE A 73 -9.50 2.50 19.61
N LEU A 74 -10.16 2.63 20.78
CA LEU A 74 -9.83 1.83 21.96
C LEU A 74 -10.20 0.35 21.81
N GLU A 75 -11.05 -0.02 20.84
CA GLU A 75 -11.34 -1.42 20.50
C GLU A 75 -10.11 -2.15 19.93
N PHE A 76 -9.17 -1.39 19.38
CA PHE A 76 -7.95 -1.85 18.72
C PHE A 76 -6.70 -1.63 19.58
N ALA A 77 -6.84 -1.62 20.90
CA ALA A 77 -5.71 -1.62 21.83
C ALA A 77 -5.21 -3.05 22.14
N MET A 78 -4.04 -3.15 22.79
CA MET A 78 -3.47 -4.40 23.31
C MET A 78 -3.18 -5.47 22.25
N GLY A 79 -2.58 -5.07 21.13
CA GLY A 79 -2.16 -5.99 20.07
C GLY A 79 -3.29 -6.39 19.11
N LYS A 80 -4.39 -5.65 19.13
CA LYS A 80 -5.41 -5.67 18.07
C LYS A 80 -5.14 -4.52 17.11
N ASP A 81 -5.58 -4.66 15.87
CA ASP A 81 -5.51 -3.63 14.84
C ASP A 81 -6.76 -3.70 13.95
N THR A 82 -6.95 -2.68 13.14
CA THR A 82 -7.93 -2.68 12.05
C THR A 82 -7.34 -2.12 10.77
N LEU A 83 -7.83 -2.60 9.62
CA LEU A 83 -7.45 -2.10 8.30
C LEU A 83 -8.16 -0.76 8.06
N LEU A 84 -7.38 0.29 7.78
CA LEU A 84 -7.93 1.58 7.34
C LEU A 84 -8.09 1.64 5.83
N ALA A 85 -7.07 1.19 5.09
CA ALA A 85 -7.06 1.31 3.64
C ALA A 85 -6.13 0.30 2.96
N THR A 86 -6.44 0.02 1.70
CA THR A 86 -5.54 -0.68 0.78
C THR A 86 -5.50 0.09 -0.54
N GLU A 87 -4.30 0.37 -1.03
CA GLU A 87 -4.10 1.07 -2.32
C GLU A 87 -2.78 0.65 -2.94
N THR A 88 -2.67 0.75 -4.26
CA THR A 88 -1.40 0.60 -4.96
C THR A 88 -0.73 1.97 -5.10
N VAL A 89 0.44 2.16 -4.48
CA VAL A 89 1.17 3.44 -4.47
C VAL A 89 2.45 3.40 -5.33
N ALA A 90 3.00 4.57 -5.64
CA ALA A 90 4.28 4.66 -6.35
C ALA A 90 5.43 4.15 -5.46
N SER A 91 6.22 3.21 -5.95
CA SER A 91 7.37 2.64 -5.22
C SER A 91 8.50 3.65 -5.05
N GLY A 92 9.45 3.32 -4.19
CA GLY A 92 10.59 4.16 -3.82
C GLY A 92 10.57 4.52 -2.34
N ARG A 93 11.45 5.43 -1.94
CA ARG A 93 11.58 5.84 -0.54
C ARG A 93 10.30 6.48 -0.04
N LEU A 94 9.62 5.82 0.90
CA LEU A 94 8.48 6.37 1.62
C LEU A 94 8.99 7.46 2.56
N GLN A 95 8.54 8.70 2.34
CA GLN A 95 9.02 9.87 3.07
C GLN A 95 8.04 10.28 4.16
N GLU A 96 6.76 10.13 3.88
CA GLU A 96 5.70 10.68 4.69
C GLU A 96 4.38 9.96 4.45
N VAL A 97 3.66 9.72 5.55
CA VAL A 97 2.24 9.39 5.55
C VAL A 97 1.52 10.51 6.29
N ARG A 98 0.39 10.97 5.77
CA ARG A 98 -0.50 11.91 6.46
C ARG A 98 -1.81 11.24 6.76
N LEU A 99 -2.22 11.35 8.01
CA LEU A 99 -3.58 11.00 8.43
C LEU A 99 -4.40 12.30 8.53
N ILE A 100 -5.45 12.42 7.73
CA ILE A 100 -6.37 13.55 7.74
C ILE A 100 -7.63 13.08 8.46
N LEU A 101 -8.02 13.79 9.51
CA LEU A 101 -9.28 13.56 10.22
C LEU A 101 -10.32 14.52 9.67
N ASP A 102 -11.58 14.10 9.67
CA ASP A 102 -12.69 15.01 9.46
C ASP A 102 -12.73 16.10 10.55
N ASP A 103 -13.26 17.27 10.20
CA ASP A 103 -13.47 18.34 11.17
C ASP A 103 -14.58 18.01 12.19
N GLU A 104 -15.43 17.02 11.87
CA GLU A 104 -16.56 16.56 12.69
C GLU A 104 -16.52 15.03 12.92
N GLY A 105 -17.30 14.53 13.88
CA GLY A 105 -17.39 13.09 14.18
C GLY A 105 -16.32 12.53 15.12
N ASN A 106 -15.37 13.36 15.56
CA ASN A 106 -14.37 12.98 16.56
C ASN A 106 -14.88 13.27 17.98
N GLU A 107 -14.88 12.27 18.86
CA GLU A 107 -15.42 12.39 20.22
C GLU A 107 -14.60 11.62 21.26
N VAL A 108 -14.65 12.07 22.51
CA VAL A 108 -14.15 11.33 23.67
C VAL A 108 -15.27 11.13 24.68
N VAL A 109 -15.41 9.93 25.22
CA VAL A 109 -16.39 9.60 26.25
C VAL A 109 -15.68 9.48 27.60
N ILE A 110 -16.18 10.24 28.58
CA ILE A 110 -15.65 10.29 29.96
C ILE A 110 -16.82 10.20 30.93
N ASP A 111 -16.75 9.24 31.85
CA ASP A 111 -17.82 8.95 32.81
C ASP A 111 -19.19 8.77 32.12
N GLY A 112 -19.19 8.12 30.95
CA GLY A 112 -20.37 7.88 30.13
C GLY A 112 -20.93 9.12 29.40
N THR A 113 -20.24 10.26 29.44
CA THR A 113 -20.64 11.48 28.73
C THR A 113 -19.75 11.73 27.52
N ALA A 114 -20.35 11.86 26.33
CA ALA A 114 -19.64 12.20 25.10
C ALA A 114 -19.28 13.68 25.04
N HIS A 115 -18.05 13.97 24.61
CA HIS A 115 -17.54 15.30 24.40
C HIS A 115 -16.89 15.41 23.02
N PRO A 116 -17.23 16.43 22.21
CA PRO A 116 -16.61 16.62 20.91
C PRO A 116 -15.12 16.97 21.06
N LEU A 117 -14.30 16.38 20.21
CA LEU A 117 -12.87 16.66 20.11
C LEU A 117 -12.62 17.73 19.07
N THR A 118 -12.11 18.89 19.49
CA THR A 118 -11.75 19.96 18.54
C THR A 118 -10.38 19.68 17.94
N THR A 119 -10.29 19.63 16.62
CA THR A 119 -9.03 19.57 15.86
C THR A 119 -8.49 21.00 15.68
N PRO A 120 -7.23 21.31 16.06
CA PRO A 120 -6.67 22.63 15.82
C PRO A 120 -6.59 22.94 14.32
N SER A 121 -6.60 24.23 13.96
CA SER A 121 -6.61 24.74 12.58
C SER A 121 -5.38 24.41 11.69
N GLY A 122 -4.55 23.44 12.08
CA GLY A 122 -3.51 22.81 11.27
C GLY A 122 -3.77 21.33 10.94
N GLN A 123 -4.87 20.76 11.44
CA GLN A 123 -5.30 19.38 11.17
C GLN A 123 -5.94 19.23 9.78
N SER A 124 -6.43 20.31 9.18
CA SER A 124 -6.94 20.29 7.79
C SER A 124 -5.87 19.88 6.76
N SER A 125 -4.58 20.02 7.10
CA SER A 125 -3.47 19.49 6.31
C SER A 125 -3.02 18.08 6.67
N GLY A 126 -3.69 17.46 7.65
CA GLY A 126 -3.36 16.16 8.20
C GLY A 126 -2.19 16.16 9.19
N VAL A 127 -2.11 15.07 9.96
CA VAL A 127 -0.99 14.78 10.85
C VAL A 127 0.11 14.13 10.04
N LYS A 128 1.22 14.85 9.90
CA LYS A 128 2.40 14.38 9.18
C LYS A 128 3.19 13.36 10.01
N ILE A 129 3.31 12.15 9.49
CA ILE A 129 4.11 11.05 10.04
C ILE A 129 5.30 10.84 9.11
N LYS A 130 6.51 11.09 9.60
CA LYS A 130 7.73 10.89 8.81
C LYS A 130 8.11 9.42 8.81
N VAL A 131 8.31 8.88 7.62
CA VAL A 131 8.72 7.49 7.40
C VAL A 131 9.99 7.51 6.54
N HIS A 132 10.79 6.45 6.60
CA HIS A 132 12.05 6.38 5.88
C HIS A 132 12.28 5.01 5.23
N ASP A 133 11.22 4.20 5.14
CA ASP A 133 11.24 2.86 4.57
C ASP A 133 11.31 2.92 3.03
N GLU A 134 11.72 1.82 2.41
CA GLU A 134 11.76 1.69 0.95
C GLU A 134 10.58 0.84 0.49
N LEU A 135 9.73 1.38 -0.38
CA LEU A 135 8.69 0.60 -1.05
C LEU A 135 9.29 -0.03 -2.31
N VAL A 136 9.37 -1.36 -2.33
CA VAL A 136 9.96 -2.11 -3.43
C VAL A 136 8.86 -2.49 -4.42
N PRO A 137 9.04 -2.23 -5.74
CA PRO A 137 8.07 -2.63 -6.76
C PRO A 137 7.60 -4.08 -6.60
N ASP A 138 6.29 -4.25 -6.71
CA ASP A 138 5.56 -5.52 -6.65
C ASP A 138 5.56 -6.19 -5.26
N VAL A 139 6.39 -5.73 -4.31
CA VAL A 139 6.43 -6.25 -2.95
C VAL A 139 5.32 -5.61 -2.12
N ALA A 140 4.41 -6.42 -1.57
CA ALA A 140 3.37 -5.91 -0.69
C ALA A 140 3.97 -5.38 0.63
N TYR A 141 3.49 -4.21 1.06
CA TYR A 141 3.91 -3.54 2.27
C TYR A 141 2.73 -3.27 3.19
N THR A 142 2.81 -3.68 4.45
CA THR A 142 1.81 -3.35 5.47
C THR A 142 2.41 -2.41 6.51
N MET A 143 1.76 -1.25 6.67
CA MET A 143 2.12 -0.25 7.66
C MET A 143 1.08 -0.23 8.77
N LEU A 144 1.55 -0.30 10.01
CA LEU A 144 0.73 -0.09 11.19
C LEU A 144 0.93 1.34 11.71
N LEU A 145 -0.17 2.07 11.83
CA LEU A 145 -0.23 3.37 12.51
C LEU A 145 -0.59 3.12 13.98
N ASP A 146 0.38 3.35 14.86
CA ASP A 146 0.24 3.26 16.31
C ASP A 146 -0.17 4.63 16.85
N PHE A 147 -1.46 4.77 17.16
CA PHE A 147 -2.07 6.02 17.64
C PHE A 147 -2.02 6.05 19.17
N ASP A 148 -1.37 7.06 19.75
CA ASP A 148 -1.28 7.21 21.21
C ASP A 148 -2.43 8.09 21.72
N VAL A 149 -3.57 7.48 22.08
CA VAL A 149 -4.73 8.23 22.59
C VAL A 149 -4.39 9.07 23.82
N ALA A 150 -3.57 8.53 24.74
CA ALA A 150 -3.24 9.22 25.98
C ALA A 150 -2.47 10.52 25.74
N SER A 151 -1.58 10.54 24.74
CA SER A 151 -0.83 11.72 24.32
C SER A 151 -1.59 12.60 23.34
N SER A 152 -2.62 12.06 22.67
CA SER A 152 -3.33 12.74 21.59
C SER A 152 -4.47 13.64 22.07
N ILE A 153 -5.03 13.40 23.26
CA ILE A 153 -6.16 14.18 23.77
C ILE A 153 -5.69 15.07 24.92
N THR A 154 -6.05 16.36 24.87
CA THR A 154 -5.71 17.33 25.91
C THR A 154 -6.93 18.15 26.32
N THR A 155 -7.14 18.32 27.62
CA THR A 155 -8.18 19.22 28.17
C THR A 155 -7.78 20.68 28.06
N THR A 156 -8.71 21.54 27.65
CA THR A 156 -8.52 22.98 27.58
C THR A 156 -8.82 23.66 28.92
N GLY A 157 -8.33 24.88 29.11
CA GLY A 157 -8.57 25.64 30.35
C GLY A 157 -10.05 25.99 30.62
N ASN A 158 -10.92 25.88 29.60
CA ASN A 158 -12.37 26.05 29.71
C ASN A 158 -13.15 24.71 29.78
N GLY A 159 -12.47 23.58 29.95
CA GLY A 159 -13.09 22.26 30.14
C GLY A 159 -13.53 21.55 28.85
N GLY A 160 -13.09 22.01 27.68
CA GLY A 160 -13.24 21.30 26.42
C GLY A 160 -12.07 20.34 26.17
N TYR A 161 -12.13 19.61 25.06
CA TYR A 161 -11.11 18.63 24.69
C TYR A 161 -10.59 18.90 23.27
N ILE A 162 -9.28 18.83 23.12
CA ILE A 162 -8.58 19.03 21.85
C ILE A 162 -7.90 17.73 21.43
N LEU A 163 -7.99 17.42 20.14
CA LEU A 163 -7.30 16.30 19.50
C LEU A 163 -6.05 16.80 18.77
N LYS A 164 -4.90 16.32 19.22
CA LYS A 164 -3.58 16.52 18.62
C LYS A 164 -2.92 15.14 18.46
N PRO A 165 -3.25 14.40 17.39
CA PRO A 165 -2.78 13.05 17.18
C PRO A 165 -1.26 12.94 17.29
N VAL A 166 -0.85 11.97 18.11
CA VAL A 166 0.52 11.49 18.23
C VAL A 166 0.51 10.09 17.65
N ILE A 167 1.15 9.94 16.48
CA ILE A 167 1.09 8.70 15.70
C ILE A 167 2.51 8.28 15.32
N ARG A 168 2.78 6.98 15.41
CA ARG A 168 4.00 6.35 14.92
C ARG A 168 3.65 5.37 13.81
N ALA A 169 4.39 5.41 12.70
CA ALA A 169 4.32 4.37 11.67
C ALA A 169 5.29 3.24 12.00
N ILE A 170 4.84 2.00 11.84
CA ILE A 170 5.61 0.79 12.09
C ILE A 170 5.46 -0.13 10.87
N PRO A 171 6.54 -0.62 10.25
CA PRO A 171 6.45 -1.72 9.29
C PRO A 171 5.95 -2.98 10.02
N GLU A 172 4.81 -3.53 9.61
CA GLU A 172 4.23 -4.72 10.24
C GLU A 172 4.58 -6.00 9.47
N ALA A 173 4.40 -5.99 8.16
CA ALA A 173 4.73 -7.10 7.29
C ALA A 173 5.24 -6.61 5.94
N VAL A 174 6.31 -7.24 5.46
CA VAL A 174 6.81 -7.07 4.11
C VAL A 174 7.02 -8.45 3.54
N SER A 175 6.32 -8.82 2.48
CA SER A 175 6.54 -10.13 1.86
C SER A 175 7.77 -10.11 0.96
N GLY A 176 8.31 -11.27 0.63
CA GLY A 176 9.16 -11.45 -0.55
C GLY A 176 8.34 -11.65 -1.82
N VAL A 177 9.03 -11.60 -2.94
CA VAL A 177 8.48 -11.92 -4.27
C VAL A 177 9.46 -12.85 -4.99
N ILE A 178 8.95 -13.88 -5.67
CA ILE A 178 9.73 -14.66 -6.64
C ILE A 178 9.17 -14.38 -8.03
N ARG A 179 10.03 -14.09 -9.00
CA ARG A 179 9.62 -13.91 -10.40
C ARG A 179 10.65 -14.45 -11.38
N GLY A 180 10.24 -14.67 -12.61
CA GLY A 180 11.12 -15.04 -13.71
C GLY A 180 10.34 -15.21 -15.01
N MET A 181 10.98 -15.83 -16.00
CA MET A 181 10.38 -16.14 -17.29
C MET A 181 10.75 -17.56 -17.71
N ILE A 182 9.81 -18.31 -18.24
CA ILE A 182 10.01 -19.66 -18.76
C ILE A 182 9.93 -19.65 -20.28
N LEU A 183 10.90 -20.30 -20.93
CA LEU A 183 10.91 -20.57 -22.36
C LEU A 183 11.20 -22.06 -22.63
N PRO A 184 10.78 -22.61 -23.76
CA PRO A 184 9.91 -21.99 -24.78
C PRO A 184 8.42 -21.96 -24.34
N LEU A 185 7.63 -21.07 -24.95
CA LEU A 185 6.24 -20.81 -24.54
C LEU A 185 5.29 -22.00 -24.75
N ASP A 186 5.60 -22.88 -25.70
CA ASP A 186 4.84 -24.11 -25.98
C ASP A 186 5.12 -25.25 -24.98
N ALA A 187 5.99 -25.02 -23.99
CA ALA A 187 6.15 -25.93 -22.86
C ALA A 187 4.92 -25.94 -21.93
N ASN A 188 4.17 -24.82 -21.87
CA ASN A 188 2.98 -24.59 -21.03
C ASN A 188 3.13 -25.17 -19.62
N VAL A 189 3.67 -24.40 -18.69
CA VAL A 189 4.15 -24.93 -17.41
C VAL A 189 3.23 -24.61 -16.23
N ARG A 190 3.20 -25.52 -15.26
CA ARG A 190 2.87 -25.21 -13.87
C ARG A 190 4.15 -25.03 -13.08
N ILE A 191 4.19 -24.01 -12.24
CA ILE A 191 5.36 -23.67 -11.45
C ILE A 191 4.95 -23.71 -10.00
N TYR A 192 5.81 -24.25 -9.15
CA TYR A 192 5.55 -24.38 -7.74
C TYR A 192 6.75 -23.88 -6.94
N ALA A 193 6.48 -23.10 -5.90
CA ALA A 193 7.44 -22.79 -4.86
C ALA A 193 7.11 -23.66 -3.65
N GLU A 194 8.06 -24.49 -3.22
CA GLU A 194 7.87 -25.50 -2.17
C GLU A 194 8.90 -25.31 -1.07
N THR A 195 8.47 -25.34 0.20
CA THR A 195 9.35 -25.26 1.36
C THR A 195 9.84 -26.64 1.81
N THR A 196 10.80 -26.70 2.72
CA THR A 196 11.24 -27.97 3.32
C THR A 196 10.19 -28.62 4.23
N GLU A 197 9.12 -27.90 4.57
CA GLU A 197 7.97 -28.39 5.34
C GLU A 197 6.82 -28.90 4.46
N ASP A 198 7.03 -29.04 3.15
CA ASP A 198 6.04 -29.49 2.15
C ASP A 198 4.85 -28.52 1.98
N ASP A 199 5.03 -27.25 2.35
CA ASP A 199 4.09 -26.18 1.97
C ASP A 199 4.41 -25.71 0.56
N ARG A 200 3.37 -25.59 -0.29
CA ARG A 200 3.51 -25.41 -1.72
C ARG A 200 2.52 -24.41 -2.29
N ILE A 201 3.05 -23.41 -2.99
CA ILE A 201 2.28 -22.39 -3.69
C ILE A 201 2.48 -22.58 -5.20
N GLY A 202 1.40 -22.50 -5.98
CA GLY A 202 1.41 -22.69 -7.43
C GLY A 202 1.22 -21.38 -8.21
N ALA A 203 1.89 -21.27 -9.36
CA ALA A 203 1.69 -20.22 -10.35
C ALA A 203 1.72 -20.80 -11.77
N VAL A 204 1.27 -20.01 -12.73
CA VAL A 204 1.38 -20.26 -14.17
C VAL A 204 2.08 -19.09 -14.84
N THR A 205 2.53 -19.28 -16.07
CA THR A 205 3.10 -18.20 -16.87
C THR A 205 2.02 -17.39 -17.59
N ASP A 206 2.31 -16.12 -17.89
CA ASP A 206 1.54 -15.33 -18.83
C ASP A 206 1.88 -15.67 -20.30
N ILE A 207 1.37 -14.87 -21.24
CA ILE A 207 1.57 -15.07 -22.69
C ILE A 207 3.02 -14.85 -23.15
N GLU A 208 3.84 -14.15 -22.35
CA GLU A 208 5.25 -13.90 -22.62
C GLU A 208 6.15 -14.90 -21.88
N GLY A 209 5.57 -15.81 -21.11
CA GLY A 209 6.27 -16.82 -20.31
C GLY A 209 6.65 -16.31 -18.92
N ALA A 210 6.27 -15.10 -18.53
CA ALA A 210 6.60 -14.54 -17.21
C ALA A 210 5.76 -15.19 -16.11
N PHE A 211 6.38 -15.48 -14.97
CA PHE A 211 5.69 -15.97 -13.77
C PHE A 211 6.00 -15.10 -12.56
N TYR A 212 5.10 -15.14 -11.59
CA TYR A 212 5.11 -14.26 -10.43
C TYR A 212 4.48 -14.92 -9.21
N PHE A 213 5.23 -14.94 -8.10
CA PHE A 213 4.79 -15.37 -6.79
C PHE A 213 4.83 -14.16 -5.83
N PRO A 214 3.69 -13.51 -5.57
CA PRO A 214 3.60 -12.48 -4.54
C PRO A 214 3.48 -13.10 -3.15
N GLY A 215 3.79 -12.31 -2.11
CA GLY A 215 3.39 -12.68 -0.75
C GLY A 215 4.23 -13.80 -0.13
N ILE A 216 5.43 -14.05 -0.63
CA ILE A 216 6.26 -15.19 -0.20
C ILE A 216 6.95 -14.84 1.11
N GLU A 217 6.78 -15.65 2.14
CA GLU A 217 7.46 -15.46 3.43
C GLU A 217 8.98 -15.66 3.29
N ASP A 218 9.74 -15.05 4.19
CA ASP A 218 11.19 -15.23 4.23
C ASP A 218 11.56 -16.69 4.49
N GLY A 219 12.46 -17.21 3.67
CA GLY A 219 12.80 -18.63 3.72
C GLY A 219 13.52 -19.12 2.48
N THR A 220 13.74 -20.42 2.45
CA THR A 220 14.38 -21.12 1.33
C THR A 220 13.36 -22.01 0.64
N TYR A 221 13.21 -21.81 -0.66
CA TYR A 221 12.25 -22.53 -1.48
C TYR A 221 12.95 -23.36 -2.55
N THR A 222 12.31 -24.45 -2.93
CA THR A 222 12.58 -25.21 -4.14
C THR A 222 11.56 -24.82 -5.19
N ILE A 223 12.01 -24.36 -6.36
CA ILE A 223 11.14 -24.01 -7.47
C ILE A 223 11.05 -25.19 -8.43
N ILE A 224 9.86 -25.76 -8.56
CA ILE A 224 9.55 -26.91 -9.40
C ILE A 224 8.80 -26.43 -10.62
N ILE A 225 9.31 -26.72 -11.80
CA ILE A 225 8.73 -26.34 -13.09
C ILE A 225 8.31 -27.63 -13.78
N GLU A 226 6.99 -27.77 -13.94
CA GLU A 226 6.34 -28.94 -14.51
C GLU A 226 5.70 -28.57 -15.85
N PRO A 227 6.31 -28.95 -16.99
CA PRO A 227 5.71 -28.75 -18.31
C PRO A 227 4.47 -29.62 -18.48
N GLU A 228 3.41 -29.06 -19.04
CA GLU A 228 2.26 -29.83 -19.50
C GLU A 228 2.55 -30.51 -20.85
N ASN A 229 3.49 -29.97 -21.61
CA ASN A 229 3.97 -30.58 -22.84
C ASN A 229 5.08 -31.60 -22.54
N GLU A 230 4.75 -32.88 -22.69
CA GLU A 230 5.60 -34.03 -22.34
C GLU A 230 6.93 -34.11 -23.11
N ILE A 231 7.16 -33.31 -24.16
CA ILE A 231 8.46 -33.27 -24.84
C ILE A 231 9.53 -32.56 -24.01
N TYR A 232 9.14 -31.73 -23.04
CA TYR A 232 10.07 -30.97 -22.20
C TYR A 232 10.31 -31.68 -20.86
N ALA A 233 11.56 -31.63 -20.40
CA ALA A 233 11.92 -32.12 -19.09
C ALA A 233 11.43 -31.17 -17.98
N SER A 234 10.96 -31.73 -16.86
CA SER A 234 10.79 -30.98 -15.63
C SER A 234 12.12 -30.42 -15.15
N GLN A 235 12.08 -29.23 -14.53
CA GLN A 235 13.27 -28.60 -13.97
C GLN A 235 13.02 -28.19 -12.52
N THR A 236 14.07 -28.21 -11.71
CA THR A 236 14.03 -27.79 -10.32
C THR A 236 15.16 -26.82 -10.05
N ILE A 237 14.88 -25.78 -9.27
CA ILE A 237 15.85 -24.81 -8.77
C ILE A 237 15.80 -24.87 -7.26
N GLU A 238 16.83 -25.47 -6.67
CA GLU A 238 16.97 -25.59 -5.22
C GLU A 238 17.56 -24.30 -4.62
N ASP A 239 17.48 -24.20 -3.29
CA ASP A 239 18.11 -23.15 -2.49
C ASP A 239 17.74 -21.72 -2.92
N VAL A 240 16.49 -21.50 -3.34
CA VAL A 240 15.98 -20.17 -3.66
C VAL A 240 15.68 -19.42 -2.36
N GLU A 241 16.68 -18.69 -1.88
CA GLU A 241 16.54 -17.79 -0.73
C GLU A 241 15.69 -16.56 -1.09
N VAL A 242 14.66 -16.34 -0.28
CA VAL A 242 13.75 -15.20 -0.31
C VAL A 242 13.87 -14.44 1.00
N GLU A 243 13.99 -13.13 0.90
CA GLU A 243 14.02 -12.21 2.05
C GLU A 243 12.81 -11.29 1.98
N ASN A 244 12.20 -11.02 3.14
CA ASN A 244 11.11 -10.06 3.27
C ASN A 244 11.55 -8.68 2.74
N GLY A 245 10.72 -8.06 1.88
CA GLY A 245 11.07 -6.79 1.24
C GLY A 245 11.86 -6.90 -0.05
N MET A 246 12.21 -8.10 -0.50
CA MET A 246 13.08 -8.30 -1.67
C MET A 246 12.38 -9.05 -2.80
N VAL A 247 12.78 -8.70 -4.03
CA VAL A 247 12.37 -9.43 -5.24
C VAL A 247 13.48 -10.40 -5.64
N LYS A 248 13.21 -11.69 -5.53
CA LYS A 248 14.05 -12.76 -6.08
C LYS A 248 13.70 -13.00 -7.55
N ASN A 249 14.50 -12.42 -8.44
CA ASN A 249 14.37 -12.64 -9.88
C ASN A 249 15.23 -13.83 -10.31
N LEU A 250 14.60 -14.91 -10.79
CA LEU A 250 15.26 -16.12 -11.31
C LEU A 250 15.69 -15.97 -12.77
N GLY A 251 15.37 -14.85 -13.40
CA GLY A 251 15.71 -14.57 -14.80
C GLY A 251 14.92 -15.46 -15.76
N THR A 252 15.51 -15.70 -16.93
CA THR A 252 14.94 -16.59 -17.94
C THR A 252 15.43 -18.02 -17.73
N ILE A 253 14.50 -18.95 -17.58
CA ILE A 253 14.75 -20.38 -17.45
C ILE A 253 14.31 -21.04 -18.76
N THR A 254 15.25 -21.71 -19.42
CA THR A 254 15.01 -22.39 -20.69
C THR A 254 14.93 -23.89 -20.47
N LEU A 255 13.75 -24.47 -20.69
CA LEU A 255 13.52 -25.90 -20.59
C LEU A 255 14.15 -26.65 -21.77
N THR A 256 14.68 -27.84 -21.47
CA THR A 256 15.27 -28.74 -22.46
C THR A 256 14.27 -29.83 -22.87
N ILE A 257 14.38 -30.27 -24.12
CA ILE A 257 13.62 -31.42 -24.63
C ILE A 257 14.21 -32.71 -24.03
N LEU A 258 13.36 -33.72 -23.77
CA LEU A 258 13.75 -35.06 -23.32
C LEU A 258 14.62 -35.82 -24.34
#